data_AF-A0A930HBB7-F1
#
_entry.id   AF-A0A930HBB7-F1
#
_cell.length_a   1.000
_cell.length_b   1.000
_cell.length_c   1.000
_cell.angle_alpha   90.00
_cell.angle_beta   90.00
_cell.angle_gamma   90.00
#
_symmetry.space_group_name_H-M   'P 1'
#
loop_
_entity.id
_entity.type
_entity.pdbx_description
1 polymer ?
#
loop_
_entity_poly.entity_id
_entity_poly.type
_entity_poly.pdbx_seq_one_letter_code
_entity_poly.pdbx_strand_id
1 'polypeptide(L)'
;MLLIGVRADGNWLLSQWNLTYATGWEGICKAAAKMYDYYDSKEMPVEILTDDHLTGAHSKDEIMNIEEAGRLTVRGFSTVFKLPLMITFYNQSKIVYVNIAQATEEFAYADYEKFNKSLCQYLDSVEMAMCE
;
A
#
# COMPACT_ATOMS: atom_id res chain seq x y z
N MET A 1 6.43 9.40 -3.15
CA MET A 1 5.06 9.50 -3.70
C MET A 1 4.43 10.82 -3.28
N LEU A 2 3.53 11.38 -4.10
CA LEU A 2 2.83 12.64 -3.80
C LEU A 2 1.39 12.38 -3.36
N LEU A 3 0.99 12.87 -2.18
CA LEU A 3 -0.40 12.83 -1.74
C LEU A 3 -1.25 13.77 -2.61
N ILE A 4 -2.35 13.27 -3.17
CA ILE A 4 -3.31 14.04 -3.98
C ILE A 4 -4.50 14.45 -3.12
N GLY A 5 -4.96 13.57 -2.24
CA GLY A 5 -6.06 13.87 -1.33
C GLY A 5 -6.35 12.71 -0.39
N VAL A 6 -6.99 13.04 0.72
CA VAL A 6 -7.45 12.08 1.74
C VAL A 6 -8.87 12.45 2.14
N ARG A 7 -9.70 11.44 2.41
CA ARG A 7 -11.05 11.59 2.93
C ARG A 7 -11.36 10.47 3.92
N ALA A 8 -12.23 10.75 4.88
CA ALA A 8 -12.79 9.72 5.75
C ALA A 8 -13.92 8.97 5.04
N ASP A 9 -13.99 7.67 5.24
CA ASP A 9 -15.09 6.81 4.80
C ASP A 9 -15.32 5.69 5.84
N GLY A 10 -16.42 5.78 6.57
CA GLY A 10 -16.66 4.90 7.72
C GLY A 10 -15.53 4.99 8.74
N ASN A 11 -14.89 3.85 9.03
CA ASN A 11 -13.75 3.74 9.95
C ASN A 11 -12.39 3.72 9.21
N TRP A 12 -12.32 4.29 8.02
CA TRP A 12 -11.12 4.31 7.18
C TRP A 12 -10.79 5.72 6.70
N LEU A 13 -9.50 6.00 6.56
CA LEU A 13 -8.99 7.11 5.78
C LEU A 13 -8.58 6.58 4.41
N LEU A 14 -9.31 6.99 3.38
CA LEU A 14 -9.04 6.67 1.98
C LEU A 14 -8.19 7.79 1.39
N SER A 15 -7.06 7.45 0.80
CA SER A 15 -6.17 8.44 0.19
C SER A 15 -5.68 8.03 -1.18
N GLN A 16 -5.55 9.02 -2.06
CA GLN A 16 -4.95 8.87 -3.38
C GLN A 16 -3.56 9.48 -3.37
N TRP A 17 -2.62 8.73 -3.90
CA TRP A 17 -1.23 9.12 -4.11
C TRP A 17 -0.87 8.95 -5.58
N ASN A 18 0.11 9.73 -6.02
CA ASN A 18 0.74 9.54 -7.31
C ASN A 18 2.20 9.11 -7.12
N LEU A 19 2.61 8.09 -7.86
CA LEU A 19 4.02 7.78 -8.07
C LEU A 19 4.70 8.99 -8.73
N THR A 20 5.88 9.31 -8.23
CA THR A 20 6.84 10.24 -8.81
C THR A 20 7.28 9.72 -10.19
N TYR A 21 7.66 8.44 -10.25
CA TYR A 21 8.11 7.77 -11.47
C TYR A 21 7.09 6.73 -11.94
N ALA A 22 6.86 6.67 -13.25
CA ALA A 22 6.05 5.59 -13.80
C ALA A 22 6.78 4.25 -13.60
N THR A 23 6.04 3.21 -13.23
CA THR A 23 6.59 1.87 -13.04
C THR A 23 5.73 0.84 -13.77
N GLY A 24 6.35 -0.26 -14.18
CA GLY A 24 5.65 -1.41 -14.76
C GLY A 24 5.32 -2.46 -13.70
N TRP A 25 4.76 -3.58 -14.15
CA TRP A 25 4.34 -4.68 -13.29
C TRP A 25 5.46 -5.18 -12.36
N GLU A 26 6.67 -5.39 -12.90
CA GLU A 26 7.80 -5.87 -12.10
C GLU A 26 8.10 -4.94 -10.91
N GLY A 27 8.08 -3.62 -11.12
CA GLY A 27 8.30 -2.65 -10.04
C GLY A 27 7.18 -2.68 -9.00
N ILE A 28 5.93 -2.89 -9.42
CA ILE A 28 4.80 -3.09 -8.51
C ILE A 28 5.02 -4.33 -7.63
N CYS A 29 5.45 -5.45 -8.22
CA CYS A 29 5.77 -6.67 -7.47
C CYS A 29 6.92 -6.45 -6.48
N LYS A 30 7.97 -5.71 -6.86
CA LYS A 30 9.07 -5.36 -5.96
C LYS A 30 8.61 -4.52 -4.76
N ALA A 31 7.78 -3.51 -5.01
CA ALA A 31 7.15 -2.73 -3.94
C ALA A 31 6.31 -3.61 -3.02
N ALA A 32 5.48 -4.49 -3.57
CA ALA A 32 4.67 -5.43 -2.80
C ALA A 32 5.52 -6.40 -1.95
N ALA A 33 6.58 -6.95 -2.53
CA ALA A 33 7.52 -7.82 -1.84
C ALA A 33 8.26 -7.07 -0.70
N LYS A 34 8.65 -5.82 -0.93
CA LYS A 34 9.24 -4.97 0.12
C LYS A 34 8.24 -4.70 1.24
N MET A 35 7.01 -4.34 0.87
CA MET A 35 5.95 -4.05 1.83
C MET A 35 5.64 -5.24 2.73
N TYR A 36 5.76 -6.47 2.22
CA TYR A 36 5.52 -7.70 2.98
C TYR A 36 6.29 -7.76 4.31
N ASP A 37 7.49 -7.16 4.40
CA ASP A 37 8.27 -7.04 5.65
C ASP A 37 7.59 -6.21 6.74
N TYR A 38 6.71 -5.30 6.33
CA TYR A 38 6.07 -4.31 7.18
C TYR A 38 4.67 -4.72 7.60
N TYR A 39 4.28 -5.97 7.37
CA TYR A 39 3.01 -6.53 7.82
C TYR A 39 3.20 -7.62 8.87
N ASP A 40 2.31 -7.66 9.87
CA ASP A 40 2.30 -8.67 10.91
C ASP A 40 1.21 -9.72 10.63
N SER A 41 1.63 -10.91 10.20
CA SER A 41 0.72 -12.03 9.93
C SER A 41 0.06 -12.61 11.18
N LYS A 42 0.50 -12.25 12.39
CA LYS A 42 -0.10 -12.73 13.64
C LYS A 42 -1.37 -11.98 14.01
N GLU A 43 -1.41 -10.68 13.77
CA GLU A 43 -2.57 -9.83 14.06
C GLU A 43 -3.63 -9.95 12.95
N MET A 44 -3.19 -9.96 11.70
CA MET A 44 -4.05 -10.12 10.54
C MET A 44 -3.28 -10.81 9.41
N PRO A 45 -3.87 -11.82 8.74
CA PRO A 45 -3.26 -12.41 7.56
C PRO A 45 -2.91 -11.34 6.53
N VAL A 46 -1.70 -11.41 5.99
CA VAL A 46 -1.29 -10.57 4.87
C VAL A 46 -1.89 -11.17 3.60
N GLU A 47 -2.69 -10.38 2.91
CA GLU A 47 -3.37 -10.81 1.70
C GLU A 47 -2.88 -10.00 0.51
N ILE A 48 -2.52 -10.72 -0.55
CA ILE A 48 -2.11 -10.17 -1.84
C ILE A 48 -3.21 -10.47 -2.84
N LEU A 49 -3.70 -9.43 -3.52
CA LEU A 49 -4.78 -9.55 -4.50
C LEU A 49 -4.32 -9.00 -5.85
N THR A 50 -4.74 -9.65 -6.93
CA THR A 50 -4.69 -9.13 -8.29
C THR A 50 -6.10 -8.96 -8.85
N ASP A 51 -6.40 -7.77 -9.35
CA ASP A 51 -7.75 -7.44 -9.87
C ASP A 51 -8.89 -7.88 -8.93
N ASP A 52 -8.72 -7.64 -7.63
CA ASP A 52 -9.62 -8.03 -6.53
C ASP A 52 -9.72 -9.54 -6.22
N HIS A 53 -8.87 -10.38 -6.82
CA HIS A 53 -8.80 -11.82 -6.55
C HIS A 53 -7.56 -12.16 -5.71
N LEU A 54 -7.72 -12.98 -4.67
CA LEU A 54 -6.59 -13.45 -3.85
C LEU A 54 -5.63 -14.30 -4.69
N THR A 55 -4.34 -14.02 -4.59
CA THR A 55 -3.29 -14.76 -5.34
C THR A 55 -2.78 -16.00 -4.62
N GLY A 56 -2.98 -16.08 -3.29
CA GLY A 56 -2.39 -17.13 -2.44
C GLY A 56 -0.89 -16.94 -2.16
N ALA A 57 -0.29 -15.80 -2.52
CA ALA A 57 1.10 -15.50 -2.22
C ALA A 57 1.29 -15.20 -0.72
N HIS A 58 2.26 -15.87 -0.10
CA HIS A 58 2.61 -15.79 1.31
C HIS A 58 4.12 -15.57 1.55
N SER A 59 4.87 -15.24 0.50
CA SER A 59 6.28 -14.89 0.58
C SER A 59 6.65 -13.85 -0.47
N LYS A 60 7.80 -13.20 -0.28
CA LYS A 60 8.34 -12.24 -1.25
C LYS A 60 8.60 -12.88 -2.61
N ASP A 61 9.17 -14.08 -2.61
CA ASP A 61 9.51 -14.79 -3.85
C ASP A 61 8.24 -15.13 -4.62
N GLU A 62 7.18 -15.56 -3.93
CA GLU A 62 5.87 -15.79 -4.57
C GLU A 62 5.26 -14.49 -5.13
N ILE A 63 5.35 -13.38 -4.37
CA ILE A 63 4.89 -12.05 -4.84
C ILE A 63 5.62 -11.64 -6.13
N MET A 64 6.92 -11.88 -6.21
CA MET A 64 7.72 -11.57 -7.39
C MET A 64 7.34 -12.39 -8.63
N ASN A 65 6.68 -13.53 -8.45
CA ASN A 65 6.26 -14.43 -9.53
C ASN A 65 4.77 -14.29 -9.90
N ILE A 66 4.06 -13.29 -9.35
CA ILE A 66 2.66 -13.05 -9.71
C ILE A 66 2.57 -12.60 -11.17
N GLU A 67 1.68 -13.23 -11.94
CA GLU A 67 1.39 -12.87 -13.33
C GLU A 67 0.85 -11.43 -13.46
N GLU A 68 1.17 -10.77 -14.58
CA GLU A 68 0.77 -9.39 -14.81
C GLU A 68 -0.76 -9.20 -14.80
N ALA A 69 -1.22 -8.21 -14.03
CA ALA A 69 -2.63 -7.88 -13.85
C ALA A 69 -2.88 -6.37 -13.98
N GLY A 70 -4.16 -5.96 -13.92
CA GLY A 70 -4.56 -4.55 -13.97
C GLY A 70 -4.18 -3.76 -12.71
N ARG A 71 -4.23 -4.41 -11.54
CA ARG A 71 -3.81 -3.84 -10.25
C ARG A 71 -3.35 -4.91 -9.28
N LEU A 72 -2.51 -4.50 -8.34
CA LEU A 72 -2.07 -5.32 -7.21
C LEU A 72 -2.40 -4.61 -5.90
N THR A 73 -3.06 -5.33 -4.99
CA THR A 73 -3.38 -4.85 -3.65
C THR A 73 -2.66 -5.67 -2.60
N VAL A 74 -2.01 -4.99 -1.66
CA VAL A 74 -1.48 -5.58 -0.43
C VAL A 74 -2.32 -5.07 0.73
N ARG A 75 -2.87 -5.97 1.54
CA ARG A 75 -3.63 -5.60 2.74
C ARG A 75 -3.29 -6.49 3.93
N GLY A 76 -3.36 -5.91 5.12
CA GLY A 76 -3.08 -6.61 6.37
C GLY A 76 -2.85 -5.63 7.53
N PHE A 77 -2.25 -6.10 8.61
CA PHE A 77 -1.88 -5.25 9.74
C PHE A 77 -0.46 -4.69 9.59
N SER A 78 -0.30 -3.37 9.49
CA SER A 78 1.01 -2.74 9.36
C SER A 78 1.77 -2.72 10.68
N THR A 79 3.02 -3.19 10.69
CA THR A 79 3.92 -3.09 11.85
C THR A 79 4.45 -1.68 12.08
N VAL A 80 4.45 -0.84 11.03
CA VAL A 80 4.92 0.56 11.06
C VAL A 80 3.89 1.44 11.74
N PHE A 81 2.63 1.35 11.32
CA PHE A 81 1.55 2.19 11.85
C PHE A 81 0.76 1.54 12.99
N LYS A 82 0.96 0.23 13.23
CA LYS A 82 0.17 -0.57 14.18
C LYS A 82 -1.34 -0.52 13.90
N LEU A 83 -1.68 -0.53 12.60
CA LEU A 83 -3.05 -0.39 12.11
C LEU A 83 -3.27 -1.24 10.85
N PRO A 84 -4.52 -1.67 10.58
CA PRO A 84 -4.89 -2.19 9.28
C PRO A 84 -4.57 -1.19 8.16
N LEU A 85 -3.83 -1.66 7.17
CA LEU A 85 -3.36 -0.90 6.02
C LEU A 85 -3.65 -1.69 4.74
N MET A 86 -4.07 -0.98 3.71
CA MET A 86 -4.27 -1.51 2.37
C MET A 86 -3.67 -0.55 1.36
N ILE A 87 -2.83 -1.06 0.45
CA ILE A 87 -2.22 -0.29 -0.64
C ILE A 87 -2.52 -0.97 -1.96
N THR A 88 -3.06 -0.22 -2.91
CA THR A 88 -3.40 -0.70 -4.25
C THR A 88 -2.65 0.08 -5.31
N PHE A 89 -1.83 -0.62 -6.10
CA PHE A 89 -1.15 -0.08 -7.27
C PHE A 89 -1.93 -0.42 -8.52
N TYR A 90 -2.02 0.54 -9.44
CA TYR A 90 -2.59 0.32 -10.76
C TYR A 90 -1.47 0.16 -11.78
N ASN A 91 -1.48 -0.95 -12.51
CA ASN A 91 -0.53 -1.18 -13.57
C ASN A 91 -0.71 -0.13 -14.68
N GLN A 92 0.40 0.28 -15.30
CA GLN A 92 0.44 1.31 -16.35
C GLN A 92 -0.17 2.67 -15.93
N SER A 93 -0.25 2.92 -14.62
CA SER A 93 -0.76 4.16 -14.04
C SER A 93 0.17 4.66 -12.94
N LYS A 94 0.11 5.96 -12.65
CA LYS A 94 0.80 6.55 -11.50
C LYS A 94 -0.05 6.50 -10.23
N ILE A 95 -1.32 6.14 -10.34
CA ILE A 95 -2.27 6.19 -9.23
C ILE A 95 -1.98 5.05 -8.25
N VAL A 96 -1.93 5.40 -6.97
CA VAL A 96 -1.85 4.48 -5.85
C VAL A 96 -2.94 4.85 -4.85
N TYR A 97 -3.75 3.88 -4.42
CA TYR A 97 -4.66 4.09 -3.30
C TYR A 97 -4.06 3.53 -2.02
N VAL A 98 -4.15 4.31 -0.95
CA VAL A 98 -3.69 3.93 0.38
C VAL A 98 -4.84 4.14 1.35
N ASN A 99 -5.26 3.06 2.00
CA ASN A 99 -6.38 3.04 2.94
C ASN A 99 -5.85 2.57 4.29
N ILE A 100 -6.05 3.37 5.33
CA ILE A 100 -5.60 3.06 6.69
C ILE A 100 -6.77 3.21 7.67
N ALA A 101 -6.84 2.32 8.66
CA ALA A 101 -7.91 2.37 9.66
C ALA A 101 -7.84 3.66 10.49
N GLN A 102 -9.01 4.25 10.73
CA GLN A 102 -9.19 5.45 11.55
C GLN A 102 -9.28 5.04 13.03
N ALA A 103 -8.14 4.94 13.73
CA ALA A 103 -8.14 4.46 15.12
C ALA A 103 -7.18 5.19 16.09
N THR A 104 -6.06 5.76 15.63
CA THR A 104 -5.16 6.55 16.48
C THR A 104 -5.42 8.05 16.32
N GLU A 105 -4.92 8.88 17.23
CA GLU A 105 -5.02 10.36 17.11
C GLU A 105 -4.43 10.89 15.80
N GLU A 106 -3.35 10.26 15.33
CA GLU A 106 -2.66 10.60 14.08
C GLU A 106 -3.53 10.33 12.84
N PHE A 107 -4.36 9.28 12.91
CA PHE A 107 -5.27 8.89 11.84
C PHE A 107 -6.74 9.09 12.26
N ALA A 108 -7.03 10.02 13.17
CA ALA A 108 -8.38 10.22 13.70
C ALA A 108 -9.29 11.01 12.75
N TYR A 109 -8.73 11.76 11.81
CA TYR A 109 -9.47 12.55 10.82
C TYR A 109 -8.62 12.73 9.56
N ALA A 110 -9.29 13.05 8.45
CA ALA A 110 -8.66 13.29 7.16
C ALA A 110 -7.97 14.68 7.11
N ASP A 111 -6.87 14.81 7.84
CA ASP A 111 -6.01 16.00 7.81
C ASP A 111 -4.86 15.80 6.83
N TYR A 112 -4.83 16.61 5.77
CA TYR A 112 -3.82 16.46 4.72
C TYR A 112 -2.38 16.57 5.24
N GLU A 113 -2.09 17.55 6.11
CA GLU A 113 -0.71 17.83 6.53
C GLU A 113 -0.19 16.73 7.44
N LYS A 114 -0.96 16.36 8.46
CA LYS A 114 -0.61 15.29 9.40
C LYS A 114 -0.50 13.97 8.67
N PHE A 115 -1.52 13.61 7.90
CA PHE A 115 -1.55 12.36 7.14
C PHE A 115 -0.36 12.24 6.19
N ASN A 116 -0.04 13.33 5.47
CA ASN A 116 1.11 13.34 4.59
C ASN A 116 2.43 13.16 5.36
N LYS A 117 2.63 13.88 6.48
CA LYS A 117 3.84 13.74 7.31
C LYS A 117 4.02 12.33 7.87
N SER A 118 2.92 11.66 8.22
CA SER A 118 2.93 10.32 8.81
C SER A 118 3.27 9.24 7.79
N LEU A 119 2.65 9.29 6.61
CA LEU A 119 2.77 8.24 5.59
C LEU A 119 3.89 8.46 4.58
N CYS A 120 4.33 9.70 4.35
CA CYS A 120 5.23 10.00 3.22
C CYS A 120 6.52 9.19 3.25
N GLN A 121 7.19 9.09 4.41
CA GLN A 121 8.47 8.37 4.51
C GLN A 121 8.31 6.88 4.20
N TYR A 122 7.23 6.26 4.67
CA TYR A 122 6.92 4.88 4.36
C TYR A 122 6.66 4.70 2.87
N LEU A 123 5.80 5.53 2.28
CA LEU A 123 5.45 5.44 0.86
C LEU A 123 6.61 5.78 -0.07
N ASP A 124 7.51 6.68 0.33
CA ASP A 124 8.75 6.94 -0.38
C ASP A 124 9.67 5.71 -0.36
N SER A 125 9.76 5.00 0.77
CA SER A 125 10.51 3.74 0.84
C SER A 125 9.94 2.64 -0.06
N VAL A 126 8.60 2.59 -0.18
CA VAL A 126 7.90 1.64 -1.06
C VAL A 126 8.13 2.00 -2.52
N GLU A 127 8.08 3.29 -2.87
CA GLU A 127 8.36 3.76 -4.22
C GLU A 127 9.82 3.50 -4.62
N MET A 128 10.78 3.72 -3.73
CA MET A 128 12.19 3.42 -4.00
C MET A 128 12.42 1.94 -4.34
N ALA A 129 11.74 1.03 -3.63
CA ALA A 129 11.85 -0.41 -3.90
C ALA A 129 11.36 -0.81 -5.31
N MET A 130 10.56 0.03 -5.98
CA MET A 130 10.16 -0.22 -7.38
C MET A 130 11.33 -0.04 -8.36
N CYS A 131 12.36 0.71 -7.96
CA CYS A 131 13.51 1.06 -8.79
C CYS A 131 14.77 0.23 -8.51
N GLU A 132 14.79 -0.52 -7.40
CA GLU A 132 15.88 -1.43 -6.99
C GLU A 132 15.82 -2.75 -7.77
#